data_AF-A0A2S2QKS5-F1
#
_entry.id   AF-A0A2S2QKS5-F1
#
_cell.length_a   1.000
_cell.length_b   1.000
_cell.length_c   1.000
_cell.angle_alpha   90.00
_cell.angle_beta   90.00
_cell.angle_gamma   90.00
#
_symmetry.space_group_name_H-M   'P 1'
#
loop_
_entity.id
_entity.type
_entity.pdbx_description
1 polymer ?
#
loop_
_entity_poly.entity_id
_entity_poly.type
_entity_poly.pdbx_seq_one_letter_code
_entity_poly.pdbx_strand_id
1 'polypeptide(L)'
;MDAKQKGKLIDHRIPSADTDQEYLEQYQGKIIDSQNRQLLPLKEDLADWINKSLDIDWLNAINLLDMLDNGVILCRLAKTIECLAQESILTGHYKGVRQF
;
A
#
# COMPACT_ATOMS: atom_id res chain seq x y z
N MET A 1 -55.85 -2.95 47.14
CA MET A 1 -56.27 -2.94 45.73
C MET A 1 -55.71 -1.68 45.10
N ASP A 2 -54.52 -1.86 44.52
CA ASP A 2 -53.97 -1.28 43.29
C ASP A 2 -54.08 0.23 43.03
N ALA A 3 -52.93 0.91 43.02
CA ALA A 3 -52.72 2.03 42.11
C ALA A 3 -51.24 2.25 41.78
N LYS A 4 -51.00 2.39 40.47
CA LYS A 4 -49.92 3.16 39.82
C LYS A 4 -48.66 2.39 39.37
N GLN A 5 -48.87 1.63 38.29
CA GLN A 5 -47.85 1.32 37.27
C GLN A 5 -47.16 2.63 36.82
N LYS A 6 -45.92 2.88 37.27
CA LYS A 6 -45.07 3.89 36.65
C LYS A 6 -44.40 3.27 35.44
N GLY A 7 -44.92 3.59 34.25
CA GLY A 7 -44.27 3.28 32.98
C GLY A 7 -42.85 3.85 32.98
N LYS A 8 -41.86 2.96 32.85
CA LYS A 8 -40.46 3.31 32.62
C LYS A 8 -40.39 3.82 31.17
N LEU A 9 -40.32 5.14 30.99
CA LEU A 9 -39.97 5.72 29.70
C LEU A 9 -38.55 5.28 29.36
N ILE A 10 -38.48 4.23 28.56
CA ILE A 10 -37.29 3.82 27.85
C ILE A 10 -37.08 4.86 26.76
N ASP A 11 -36.17 5.81 27.01
CA ASP A 11 -35.68 6.76 26.02
C ASP A 11 -35.07 5.96 24.86
N HIS A 12 -35.92 5.61 23.90
CA HIS A 12 -35.49 5.15 22.59
C HIS A 12 -35.02 6.39 21.87
N ARG A 13 -33.78 6.79 22.18
CA ARG A 13 -33.03 7.73 21.37
C ARG A 13 -33.06 7.17 19.95
N ILE A 14 -33.95 7.70 19.12
CA ILE A 14 -34.03 7.38 17.71
C ILE A 14 -32.64 7.72 17.14
N PRO A 15 -31.92 6.78 16.51
CA PRO A 15 -30.70 7.12 15.80
C PRO A 15 -31.04 8.22 14.80
N SER A 16 -30.53 9.43 15.01
CA SER A 16 -30.72 10.51 14.04
C SER A 16 -29.87 10.18 12.81
N ALA A 17 -30.36 10.54 11.62
CA ALA A 17 -29.61 10.34 10.37
C ALA A 17 -28.21 10.99 10.41
N ASP A 18 -28.04 12.04 11.22
CA ASP A 18 -26.75 12.66 11.50
C ASP A 18 -25.77 11.70 12.19
N THR A 19 -26.28 10.81 13.06
CA THR A 19 -25.49 9.79 13.75
C THR A 19 -25.01 8.72 12.77
N ASP A 20 -25.89 8.22 11.89
CA ASP A 20 -25.54 7.20 10.89
C ASP A 20 -24.53 7.73 9.85
N GLN A 21 -24.68 9.00 9.46
CA GLN A 21 -23.75 9.68 8.56
C GLN A 21 -22.37 9.85 9.21
N GLU A 22 -22.30 10.30 10.46
CA GLU A 22 -21.05 10.47 11.21
C GLU A 22 -20.35 9.12 11.46
N TYR A 23 -21.11 8.06 11.73
CA TYR A 23 -20.59 6.69 11.78
C TYR A 23 -19.99 6.27 10.44
N LEU A 24 -20.71 6.47 9.34
CA LEU A 24 -20.24 6.10 8.01
C LEU A 24 -18.94 6.84 7.64
N GLU A 25 -18.85 8.13 7.93
CA GLU A 25 -17.65 8.94 7.71
C GLU A 25 -16.45 8.44 8.53
N GLN A 26 -16.66 8.09 9.81
CA GLN A 26 -15.61 7.47 10.62
C GLN A 26 -15.16 6.10 10.08
N TYR A 27 -16.09 5.27 9.61
CA TYR A 27 -15.75 3.99 9.00
C TYR A 27 -14.95 4.17 7.72
N GLN A 28 -15.35 5.11 6.85
CA GLN A 28 -14.62 5.45 5.63
C GLN A 28 -13.21 5.97 5.95
N GLY A 29 -13.05 6.86 6.93
CA GLY A 29 -11.76 7.34 7.39
C GLY A 29 -10.84 6.21 7.84
N LYS A 30 -11.34 5.28 8.67
CA LYS A 30 -10.58 4.10 9.12
C LYS A 30 -10.13 3.20 7.98
N ILE A 31 -10.97 3.03 6.95
CA ILE A 31 -10.63 2.24 5.76
C ILE A 31 -9.49 2.92 4.99
N ILE A 32 -9.61 4.22 4.72
CA ILE A 32 -8.59 4.99 4.00
C ILE A 32 -7.27 4.99 4.76
N ASP A 33 -7.31 5.23 6.08
CA ASP A 33 -6.12 5.19 6.92
C ASP A 33 -5.48 3.80 6.93
N SER A 34 -6.28 2.75 6.95
CA SER A 34 -5.78 1.38 6.86
C SER A 34 -5.10 1.11 5.53
N GLN A 35 -5.66 1.59 4.43
CA GLN A 35 -5.05 1.44 3.10
C GLN A 35 -3.75 2.24 3.00
N ASN A 36 -3.74 3.49 3.49
CA ASN A 36 -2.54 4.32 3.50
C ASN A 36 -1.41 3.70 4.33
N ARG A 37 -1.73 3.08 5.48
CA ARG A 37 -0.74 2.36 6.29
C ARG A 37 -0.10 1.17 5.57
N GLN A 38 -0.81 0.54 4.63
CA GLN A 38 -0.25 -0.57 3.85
C GLN A 38 0.65 -0.12 2.70
N LEU A 39 0.57 1.14 2.28
CA LEU A 39 1.44 1.67 1.23
C LEU A 39 2.88 1.86 1.69
N LEU A 40 3.10 2.22 2.96
CA LEU A 40 4.45 2.47 3.47
C LEU A 40 5.35 1.22 3.41
N PRO A 41 4.94 0.04 3.93
CA PRO A 41 5.72 -1.18 3.80
C PRO A 41 6.05 -1.55 2.35
N LEU A 42 5.08 -1.37 1.44
CA LEU A 42 5.30 -1.65 0.01
C LEU A 42 6.34 -0.72 -0.61
N LYS A 43 6.36 0.56 -0.21
CA LYS A 43 7.39 1.51 -0.65
C LYS A 43 8.75 1.18 -0.06
N GLU A 44 8.82 0.73 1.19
CA GLU A 44 10.06 0.30 1.84
C GLU A 44 10.64 -0.93 1.14
N ASP A 45 9.83 -1.97 0.95
CA ASP A 45 10.23 -3.20 0.26
C ASP A 45 10.72 -2.92 -1.17
N LEU A 46 10.04 -2.03 -1.89
CA LEU A 46 10.45 -1.64 -3.24
C LEU A 46 11.76 -0.85 -3.25
N ALA A 47 11.93 0.11 -2.33
CA ALA A 47 13.18 0.86 -2.21
C ALA A 47 14.36 -0.08 -1.89
N ASP A 48 14.18 -1.01 -0.95
CA ASP A 48 15.17 -2.01 -0.58
C ASP A 48 15.53 -2.94 -1.75
N TRP A 49 14.55 -3.36 -2.55
CA TRP A 49 14.81 -4.20 -3.71
C TRP A 49 15.59 -3.47 -4.81
N ILE A 50 15.26 -2.20 -5.08
CA ILE A 50 16.01 -1.38 -6.05
C ILE A 50 17.42 -1.12 -5.56
N ASN A 51 17.58 -0.79 -4.28
CA ASN A 51 18.88 -0.61 -3.63
C ASN A 51 19.78 -1.84 -3.85
N LYS A 52 19.27 -3.03 -3.53
CA LYS A 52 19.96 -4.31 -3.74
C LYS A 52 20.26 -4.59 -5.21
N SER A 53 19.32 -4.27 -6.10
CA SER A 53 19.47 -4.56 -7.54
C SER A 53 20.49 -3.67 -8.23
N LEU A 54 20.65 -2.43 -7.76
CA LEU A 54 21.56 -1.45 -8.35
C LEU A 54 22.85 -1.24 -7.55
N ASP A 55 23.03 -1.98 -6.46
CA ASP A 55 24.13 -1.82 -5.51
C ASP A 55 24.25 -0.36 -4.98
N ILE A 56 23.11 0.18 -4.56
CA ILE A 56 22.98 1.51 -3.94
C ILE A 56 22.27 1.38 -2.58
N ASP A 57 22.30 2.43 -1.75
CA ASP A 57 21.82 2.38 -0.35
C ASP A 57 21.01 3.61 0.10
N TRP A 58 20.72 4.54 -0.80
CA TRP A 58 20.15 5.85 -0.45
C TRP A 58 18.66 6.02 -0.79
N LEU A 59 18.04 5.06 -1.50
CA LEU A 59 16.58 5.08 -1.69
C LEU A 59 15.87 4.63 -0.42
N ASN A 60 14.76 5.29 -0.12
CA ASN A 60 13.87 4.96 1.00
C ASN A 60 12.42 5.30 0.63
N ALA A 61 11.45 4.88 1.44
CA ALA A 61 10.03 5.07 1.15
C ALA A 61 9.58 6.54 1.03
N ILE A 62 10.37 7.48 1.55
CA ILE A 62 10.09 8.92 1.48
C ILE A 62 10.48 9.45 0.10
N ASN A 63 11.72 9.19 -0.34
CA ASN A 63 12.27 9.74 -1.58
C ASN A 63 12.03 8.87 -2.83
N LEU A 64 11.54 7.64 -2.67
CA LEU A 64 11.43 6.65 -3.75
C LEU A 64 10.73 7.21 -5.00
N LEU A 65 9.51 7.73 -4.86
CA LEU A 65 8.72 8.15 -6.01
C LEU A 65 9.33 9.38 -6.70
N ASP A 66 9.82 10.35 -5.93
CA ASP A 66 10.47 11.56 -6.47
C ASP A 66 11.74 11.21 -7.27
N MET A 67 12.49 10.22 -6.79
CA MET A 67 13.72 9.76 -7.43
C MET A 67 13.46 8.88 -8.66
N LEU A 68 12.33 8.18 -8.70
CA LEU A 68 11.88 7.42 -9.87
C LEU A 68 11.27 8.30 -10.97
N ASP A 69 10.71 9.46 -10.63
CA ASP A 69 9.92 10.31 -11.54
C ASP A 69 10.71 10.80 -12.77
N ASN A 70 12.01 11.09 -12.60
CA ASN A 70 12.89 11.47 -13.71
C ASN A 70 13.28 10.28 -14.62
N GLY A 71 12.96 9.04 -14.25
CA GLY A 71 13.18 7.83 -15.03
C GLY A 71 14.63 7.29 -15.07
N VAL A 72 15.62 8.01 -14.56
CA VAL A 72 17.05 7.60 -14.63
C VAL A 72 17.29 6.28 -13.90
N ILE A 73 16.69 6.13 -12.71
CA ILE A 73 16.81 4.90 -11.91
C ILE A 73 16.13 3.73 -12.63
N LEU A 74 14.97 3.97 -13.25
CA LEU A 74 14.25 2.95 -14.01
C LEU A 74 15.06 2.46 -15.22
N CYS A 75 15.71 3.37 -15.96
CA CYS A 75 16.58 3.01 -17.07
C CYS A 75 17.79 2.20 -16.61
N ARG A 76 18.42 2.58 -15.49
CA ARG A 76 19.52 1.81 -14.91
C ARG A 76 19.08 0.41 -14.48
N LEU A 77 17.93 0.31 -13.82
CA LEU A 77 17.35 -0.96 -13.39
C LEU A 77 17.07 -1.88 -14.58
N ALA A 78 16.43 -1.37 -15.64
CA ALA A 78 16.18 -2.13 -16.87
C ALA A 78 17.47 -2.66 -17.48
N LYS A 79 18.53 -1.84 -17.53
CA LYS A 79 19.86 -2.24 -18.00
C LYS A 79 20.48 -3.33 -17.14
N THR A 80 20.43 -3.20 -15.82
CA THR A 80 20.99 -4.21 -14.91
C THR A 80 20.26 -5.55 -15.07
N ILE A 81 18.94 -5.55 -15.15
CA ILE A 81 18.14 -6.76 -15.35
C ILE A 81 18.45 -7.40 -16.72
N GLU A 82 18.59 -6.58 -17.78
CA GLU A 82 19.00 -7.05 -19.12
C GLU A 82 20.38 -7.75 -19.06
N CYS A 83 21.38 -7.12 -18.42
CA CYS A 83 22.71 -7.68 -18.28
C CYS A 83 22.70 -9.00 -17.51
N LEU A 84 21.99 -9.04 -16.37
CA LEU A 84 21.83 -10.26 -15.59
C LEU A 84 21.22 -11.36 -16.46
N ALA A 85 20.11 -11.08 -17.14
CA ALA A 85 19.44 -12.05 -18.04
C ALA A 85 20.32 -12.52 -19.22
N GLN A 86 21.25 -11.69 -19.70
CA GLN A 86 22.21 -12.08 -20.74
C GLN A 86 23.34 -12.96 -20.18
N GLU A 87 23.97 -12.56 -19.07
CA GLU A 87 25.00 -13.34 -18.38
C GLU A 87 24.48 -14.72 -18.00
N SER A 88 23.27 -14.72 -17.47
CA SER A 88 22.40 -15.84 -17.35
C SER A 88 22.42 -16.74 -18.61
N ILE A 89 21.90 -16.30 -19.75
CA ILE A 89 21.84 -17.13 -20.96
C ILE A 89 23.23 -17.68 -21.35
N LEU A 90 24.29 -16.88 -21.19
CA LEU A 90 25.66 -17.26 -21.52
C LEU A 90 26.22 -18.36 -20.60
N THR A 91 25.93 -18.31 -19.30
CA THR A 91 26.39 -19.30 -18.30
C THR A 91 25.59 -20.61 -18.36
N GLY A 92 24.59 -20.70 -19.24
CA GLY A 92 23.83 -21.92 -19.49
C GLY A 92 22.78 -22.25 -18.42
N HIS A 93 22.53 -21.36 -17.47
CA HIS A 93 21.56 -21.55 -16.38
C HIS A 93 20.08 -21.49 -16.84
N TYR A 94 19.79 -21.10 -18.08
CA TYR A 94 18.44 -20.97 -18.69
C TYR A 94 18.55 -21.14 -20.20
N LYS A 95 17.85 -22.14 -20.75
CA LYS A 95 17.58 -22.24 -22.20
C LYS A 95 16.42 -21.31 -22.56
N GLY A 96 16.63 -20.00 -22.52
CA GLY A 96 15.62 -19.02 -22.91
C GLY A 96 15.56 -18.85 -24.42
N VAL A 97 14.60 -19.51 -25.08
CA VAL A 97 14.19 -19.15 -26.45
C VAL A 97 13.64 -17.73 -26.39
N ARG A 98 14.31 -16.82 -27.09
CA ARG A 98 13.90 -15.43 -27.27
C ARG A 98 12.52 -15.41 -27.93
N GLN A 99 11.46 -15.08 -27.19
CA GLN A 99 10.16 -14.70 -27.78
C GLN A 99 9.74 -13.36 -27.17
N PHE A 100 9.94 -12.34 -28.02
CA PHE A 100 9.41 -10.97 -28.06
C PHE A 100 9.16 -10.24 -26.74
#